data_AF-A0A915KY05-F1
#
_entry.id   AF-A0A915KY05-F1
#
_cell.length_a   1.000
_cell.length_b   1.000
_cell.length_c   1.000
_cell.angle_alpha   90.00
_cell.angle_beta   90.00
_cell.angle_gamma   90.00
#
_symmetry.space_group_name_H-M   'P 1'
#
loop_
_entity.id
_entity.type
_entity.pdbx_description
1 polymer ?
#
loop_
_entity_poly.entity_id
_entity_poly.type
_entity_poly.pdbx_seq_one_letter_code
_entity_poly.pdbx_strand_id
1 'polypeptide(L)'
;MKPRSEQRLVSGRAEPGLAQAMVSAHDDLFVIEDKRHLGNASRVVQSINIISVLRRNTDRYSSTFDVYEALKDILNEEYDTPVQNPKLKRGLSLLRTMPEKRTCKQAGVPDRYCLCKEETPIDVQNDTVIEAAEYIIKLLNKYLRAELIGKKCHKIELDVILGATSIDYDQNWGQGHDHLNKMKLILSTRPNKAIFEAILGKSLQNWTTQNEWTLSGEIERISEYGHSADCIDDKHLRKYCTCKS
;
A
#
# COMPACT_ATOMS: atom_id res chain seq x y z
N MET A 1 -9.20 29.67 -24.07
CA MET A 1 -8.69 28.79 -23.00
C MET A 1 -8.79 29.54 -21.68
N LYS A 2 -9.76 29.19 -20.82
CA LYS A 2 -9.93 29.80 -19.49
C LYS A 2 -9.19 28.95 -18.44
N PRO A 3 -8.55 29.55 -17.43
CA PRO A 3 -7.86 28.82 -16.38
C PRO A 3 -8.87 28.18 -15.41
N ARG A 4 -8.56 26.97 -14.96
CA ARG A 4 -9.36 26.20 -14.01
C ARG A 4 -9.08 26.74 -12.61
N SER A 5 -10.09 27.35 -12.02
CA SER A 5 -10.10 27.88 -10.64
C SER A 5 -9.86 26.76 -9.61
N GLU A 6 -9.11 27.11 -8.56
CA GLU A 6 -8.85 26.32 -7.36
C GLU A 6 -10.14 25.69 -6.79
N GLN A 7 -10.19 24.36 -6.72
CA GLN A 7 -11.15 23.66 -5.89
C GLN A 7 -10.55 23.50 -4.49
N ARG A 8 -10.98 24.40 -3.61
CA ARG A 8 -10.79 24.30 -2.16
C ARG A 8 -11.52 23.04 -1.67
N LEU A 9 -10.76 22.01 -1.27
CA LEU A 9 -11.31 20.84 -0.57
C LEU A 9 -11.89 21.31 0.77
N VAL A 10 -13.21 21.45 0.83
CA VAL A 10 -13.93 21.66 2.07
C VAL A 10 -13.93 20.34 2.82
N SER A 11 -13.34 20.33 4.02
CA SER A 11 -13.49 19.27 5.01
C SER A 11 -14.97 19.14 5.37
N GLY A 12 -15.66 18.21 4.73
CA GLY A 12 -17.03 17.83 5.08
C GLY A 12 -16.99 16.97 6.33
N ARG A 13 -17.21 17.58 7.49
CA ARG A 13 -17.58 16.86 8.70
C ARG A 13 -18.88 16.11 8.39
N ALA A 14 -18.88 14.79 8.49
CA ALA A 14 -20.11 14.01 8.41
C ALA A 14 -21.06 14.49 9.52
N GLU A 15 -22.18 15.11 9.16
CA GLU A 15 -23.21 15.43 10.12
C GLU A 15 -23.79 14.12 10.71
N PRO A 16 -23.91 14.01 12.04
CA PRO A 16 -24.36 12.78 12.70
C PRO A 16 -25.83 12.40 12.42
N GLY A 17 -26.57 13.20 11.64
CA GLY A 17 -27.99 13.00 11.34
C GLY A 17 -28.31 12.20 10.07
N LEU A 18 -27.36 12.03 9.14
CA LEU A 18 -27.64 11.37 7.85
C LEU A 18 -27.54 9.83 7.90
N ALA A 19 -26.75 9.28 8.82
CA ALA A 19 -26.71 7.82 9.04
C ALA A 19 -28.00 7.29 9.67
N GLN A 20 -28.72 8.11 10.44
CA GLN A 20 -29.98 7.71 11.09
C GLN A 20 -31.17 7.69 10.11
N ALA A 21 -31.11 8.48 9.03
CA ALA A 21 -32.20 8.59 8.06
C ALA A 21 -32.29 7.40 7.09
N MET A 22 -31.20 6.64 6.87
CA MET A 22 -31.23 5.42 6.06
C MET A 22 -31.65 4.17 6.85
N VAL A 23 -31.85 4.28 8.16
CA VAL A 23 -32.27 3.15 9.02
C VAL A 23 -33.79 2.92 8.99
N SER A 24 -34.57 3.82 8.38
CA SER A 24 -36.05 3.76 8.42
C SER A 24 -36.72 3.26 7.14
N ALA A 25 -35.96 2.72 6.18
CA ALA A 25 -36.51 2.18 4.94
C ALA A 25 -35.74 0.93 4.51
N HIS A 26 -36.10 -0.22 5.06
CA HIS A 26 -36.10 -1.54 4.41
C HIS A 26 -36.50 -2.60 5.45
N ASP A 27 -37.78 -2.58 5.82
CA ASP A 27 -38.51 -3.76 6.33
C ASP A 27 -39.20 -4.52 5.18
N ASP A 28 -38.72 -4.33 3.95
CA ASP A 28 -39.13 -5.15 2.81
C ASP A 28 -38.24 -6.39 2.76
N LEU A 29 -38.75 -7.47 3.38
CA LEU A 29 -38.34 -8.84 3.10
C LEU A 29 -38.18 -9.02 1.58
N PHE A 30 -36.96 -9.28 1.13
CA PHE A 30 -36.73 -9.93 -0.15
C PHE A 30 -37.29 -11.35 -0.06
N VAL A 31 -38.56 -11.51 -0.43
CA VAL A 31 -39.18 -12.82 -0.64
C VAL A 31 -38.65 -13.35 -1.98
N ILE A 32 -37.65 -14.23 -1.92
CA ILE A 32 -37.23 -15.02 -3.08
C ILE A 32 -38.32 -16.07 -3.32
N GLU A 33 -39.17 -15.87 -4.33
CA GLU A 33 -40.31 -16.74 -4.65
C GLU A 33 -39.97 -18.06 -5.34
N ASP A 34 -38.69 -18.38 -5.61
CA ASP A 34 -38.32 -19.66 -6.25
C ASP A 34 -37.63 -20.64 -5.28
N LYS A 35 -38.46 -21.39 -4.53
CA LYS A 35 -38.05 -22.39 -3.53
C LYS A 35 -37.50 -23.69 -4.11
N ARG A 36 -37.42 -23.86 -5.43
CA ARG A 36 -37.02 -25.16 -6.01
C ARG A 36 -35.51 -25.41 -6.05
N HIS A 37 -34.67 -24.40 -5.83
CA HIS A 37 -33.20 -24.54 -5.79
C HIS A 37 -32.55 -23.95 -4.51
N LEU A 38 -33.36 -23.65 -3.48
CA LEU A 38 -32.93 -22.90 -2.28
C LEU A 38 -32.35 -23.75 -1.13
N GLY A 39 -32.05 -25.04 -1.35
CA GLY A 39 -31.56 -25.94 -0.29
C GLY A 39 -30.30 -25.43 0.44
N ASN A 40 -29.35 -24.83 -0.29
CA ASN A 40 -28.13 -24.24 0.29
C ASN A 40 -28.17 -22.71 0.38
N ALA A 41 -28.84 -22.00 -0.53
CA ALA A 41 -28.92 -20.54 -0.49
C ALA A 41 -29.78 -20.02 0.68
N SER A 42 -30.76 -20.79 1.17
CA SER A 42 -31.45 -20.46 2.43
C SER A 42 -30.54 -20.57 3.66
N ARG A 43 -29.49 -21.43 3.65
CA ARG A 43 -28.53 -21.51 4.76
C ARG A 43 -27.65 -20.27 4.88
N VAL A 44 -27.22 -19.70 3.74
CA VAL A 44 -26.39 -18.48 3.68
C VAL A 44 -27.11 -17.27 4.25
N VAL A 45 -28.41 -17.14 3.96
CA VAL A 45 -29.25 -16.01 4.41
C VAL A 45 -29.79 -16.21 5.84
N GLN A 46 -29.87 -17.45 6.33
CA GLN A 46 -30.39 -17.78 7.67
C GLN A 46 -29.35 -17.67 8.80
N SER A 47 -28.07 -17.50 8.52
CA SER A 47 -27.09 -17.15 9.55
C SER A 47 -27.33 -15.70 10.00
N ILE A 48 -28.23 -15.53 10.98
CA ILE A 48 -28.65 -14.26 11.64
C ILE A 48 -27.46 -13.37 12.07
N ASN A 49 -26.24 -13.91 12.07
CA ASN A 49 -25.01 -13.21 12.45
C ASN A 49 -24.33 -12.43 11.29
N ILE A 50 -24.44 -12.89 10.03
CA ILE A 50 -23.55 -12.43 8.95
C ILE A 50 -23.81 -10.97 8.52
N ILE A 51 -25.08 -10.58 8.42
CA ILE A 51 -25.47 -9.19 8.10
C ILE A 51 -24.98 -8.25 9.20
N SER A 52 -25.09 -8.66 10.47
CA SER A 52 -24.62 -7.86 11.60
C SER A 52 -23.10 -7.69 11.60
N VAL A 53 -22.36 -8.74 11.23
CA VAL A 53 -20.90 -8.72 11.12
C VAL A 53 -20.45 -7.81 9.98
N LEU A 54 -21.06 -7.93 8.80
CA LEU A 54 -20.77 -7.06 7.66
C LEU A 54 -21.02 -5.60 7.99
N ARG A 55 -22.12 -5.29 8.68
CA ARG A 55 -22.41 -3.92 9.16
C ARG A 55 -21.35 -3.42 10.15
N ARG A 56 -20.87 -4.26 11.09
CA ARG A 56 -19.78 -3.85 12.00
C ARG A 56 -18.45 -3.66 11.28
N ASN A 57 -18.24 -4.37 10.17
CA ASN A 57 -16.99 -4.33 9.41
C ASN A 57 -16.90 -3.13 8.45
N THR A 58 -17.98 -2.37 8.21
CA THR A 58 -17.95 -1.20 7.31
C THR A 58 -16.96 -0.12 7.75
N ASP A 59 -16.76 0.02 9.06
CA ASP A 59 -15.86 1.01 9.65
C ASP A 59 -14.49 0.39 10.03
N ARG A 60 -14.17 -0.79 9.48
CA ARG A 60 -12.93 -1.52 9.77
C ARG A 60 -12.01 -1.48 8.57
N TYR A 61 -10.71 -1.39 8.84
CA TYR A 61 -9.69 -1.40 7.80
C TYR A 61 -9.55 -2.80 7.16
N SER A 62 -9.96 -2.90 5.90
CA SER A 62 -9.89 -4.11 5.09
C SER A 62 -8.95 -3.98 3.89
N SER A 63 -8.45 -5.10 3.40
CA SER A 63 -7.69 -5.23 2.16
C SER A 63 -8.32 -6.25 1.21
N THR A 64 -7.84 -6.31 -0.02
CA THR A 64 -8.32 -7.31 -1.01
C THR A 64 -8.06 -8.76 -0.57
N PHE A 65 -7.12 -8.98 0.36
CA PHE A 65 -6.89 -10.30 0.95
C PHE A 65 -8.06 -10.76 1.81
N ASP A 66 -8.79 -9.83 2.43
CA ASP A 66 -9.96 -10.14 3.24
C ASP A 66 -11.16 -10.56 2.39
N VAL A 67 -11.31 -9.92 1.22
CA VAL A 67 -12.30 -10.30 0.21
C VAL A 67 -12.01 -11.72 -0.29
N TYR A 68 -10.73 -12.04 -0.55
CA TYR A 68 -10.34 -13.39 -0.95
C TYR A 68 -10.71 -14.44 0.10
N GLU A 69 -10.46 -14.18 1.38
CA GLU A 69 -10.86 -15.10 2.46
C GLU A 69 -12.38 -15.21 2.59
N ALA A 70 -13.13 -14.11 2.41
CA ALA A 70 -14.60 -14.15 2.39
C ALA A 70 -15.15 -15.00 1.26
N LEU A 71 -14.60 -14.89 0.04
CA LEU A 71 -14.99 -15.72 -1.10
C LEU A 71 -14.68 -17.19 -0.85
N LYS A 72 -13.55 -17.49 -0.19
CA LYS A 72 -13.18 -18.85 0.19
C LYS A 72 -14.14 -19.44 1.23
N ASP A 73 -14.54 -18.65 2.22
CA ASP A 73 -15.56 -19.07 3.20
C ASP A 73 -16.90 -19.37 2.51
N ILE A 74 -17.33 -18.53 1.55
CA ILE A 74 -18.56 -18.75 0.76
C ILE A 74 -18.48 -20.07 -0.01
N LEU A 75 -17.37 -20.31 -0.71
CA LEU A 75 -17.18 -21.53 -1.52
C LEU A 75 -17.17 -22.81 -0.67
N ASN A 76 -16.66 -22.75 0.56
CA ASN A 76 -16.61 -23.89 1.47
C ASN A 76 -17.82 -23.98 2.41
N GLU A 77 -18.79 -23.07 2.28
CA GLU A 77 -19.96 -22.95 3.16
C GLU A 77 -19.60 -22.76 4.66
N GLU A 78 -18.48 -22.07 4.94
CA GLU A 78 -17.91 -21.83 6.27
C GLU A 78 -18.33 -20.47 6.86
N TYR A 79 -19.62 -20.33 7.19
CA TYR A 79 -20.20 -19.05 7.66
C TYR A 79 -20.10 -18.84 9.18
N ASP A 80 -20.12 -19.91 9.97
CA ASP A 80 -20.30 -19.85 11.44
C ASP A 80 -19.12 -20.45 12.23
N THR A 81 -18.02 -20.80 11.59
CA THR A 81 -16.85 -21.39 12.26
C THR A 81 -15.98 -20.29 12.90
N PRO A 82 -15.80 -20.29 14.24
CA PRO A 82 -14.78 -19.47 14.86
C PRO A 82 -13.41 -19.90 14.32
N VAL A 83 -12.56 -18.94 13.92
CA VAL A 83 -11.22 -19.23 13.41
C VAL A 83 -10.43 -19.99 14.48
N GLN A 84 -10.28 -21.30 14.34
CA GLN A 84 -9.31 -22.05 15.11
C GLN A 84 -7.92 -21.68 14.57
N ASN A 85 -7.13 -21.00 15.40
CA ASN A 85 -5.82 -20.44 15.07
C ASN A 85 -5.85 -19.32 14.00
N PRO A 86 -5.95 -18.04 14.41
CA PRO A 86 -5.69 -16.90 13.53
C PRO A 86 -4.16 -16.76 13.37
N LYS A 87 -3.48 -17.79 12.87
CA LYS A 87 -2.21 -17.54 12.19
C LYS A 87 -2.61 -16.78 10.93
N LEU A 88 -2.63 -15.46 11.04
CA LEU A 88 -3.07 -14.51 10.01
C LEU A 88 -2.30 -14.80 8.72
N LYS A 89 -2.86 -15.66 7.87
CA LYS A 89 -2.34 -15.91 6.53
C LYS A 89 -2.85 -14.78 5.66
N ARG A 90 -2.22 -13.61 5.78
CA ARG A 90 -2.37 -12.43 4.90
C ARG A 90 -3.72 -11.70 4.93
N GLY A 91 -4.85 -12.36 5.18
CA GLY A 91 -6.20 -11.78 5.22
C GLY A 91 -7.10 -12.34 6.32
N LEU A 92 -8.23 -11.68 6.54
CA LEU A 92 -9.31 -12.03 7.46
C LEU A 92 -10.64 -11.99 6.71
N SER A 93 -11.42 -13.06 6.74
CA SER A 93 -12.73 -13.07 6.08
C SER A 93 -13.64 -11.96 6.59
N LEU A 94 -14.21 -11.19 5.66
CA LEU A 94 -15.18 -10.12 5.93
C LEU A 94 -16.50 -10.62 6.54
N LEU A 95 -16.75 -11.93 6.46
CA LEU A 95 -17.93 -12.58 7.05
C LEU A 95 -17.75 -12.85 8.54
N ARG A 96 -16.60 -12.49 9.11
CA ARG A 96 -16.24 -12.62 10.52
C ARG A 96 -15.88 -11.25 11.11
N THR A 97 -16.04 -11.09 12.43
CA THR A 97 -15.75 -9.81 13.10
C THR A 97 -14.30 -9.40 12.89
N MET A 98 -14.08 -8.23 12.30
CA MET A 98 -12.75 -7.66 12.12
C MET A 98 -12.28 -6.92 13.37
N PRO A 99 -10.96 -6.91 13.67
CA PRO A 99 -10.40 -6.10 14.74
C PRO A 99 -10.73 -4.62 14.57
N GLU A 100 -10.99 -3.92 15.67
CA GLU A 100 -11.28 -2.47 15.63
C GLU A 100 -10.10 -1.66 15.12
N LYS A 101 -8.89 -2.08 15.47
CA LYS A 101 -7.63 -1.49 15.02
C LYS A 101 -6.83 -2.56 14.30
N ARG A 102 -6.43 -2.25 13.07
CA ARG A 102 -5.60 -3.11 12.23
C ARG A 102 -4.57 -2.27 11.50
N THR A 103 -3.32 -2.71 11.55
CA THR A 103 -2.21 -2.03 10.84
C THR A 103 -2.12 -2.50 9.39
N CYS A 104 -1.49 -1.71 8.52
CA CYS A 104 -1.16 -2.13 7.14
C CYS A 104 -0.40 -3.47 7.10
N LYS A 105 0.55 -3.67 8.01
CA LYS A 105 1.28 -4.94 8.18
C LYS A 105 0.35 -6.11 8.51
N GLN A 106 -0.61 -5.92 9.42
CA GLN A 106 -1.63 -6.92 9.75
C GLN A 106 -2.64 -7.14 8.61
N ALA A 107 -2.81 -6.16 7.72
CA ALA A 107 -3.62 -6.26 6.51
C ALA A 107 -2.90 -6.89 5.32
N GLY A 108 -1.63 -7.29 5.49
CA GLY A 108 -0.81 -7.79 4.39
C GLY A 108 -0.51 -6.72 3.33
N VAL A 109 -0.72 -5.44 3.66
CA VAL A 109 -0.48 -4.29 2.79
C VAL A 109 0.95 -3.79 3.02
N PRO A 110 1.82 -3.83 1.99
CA PRO A 110 3.15 -3.26 2.08
C PRO A 110 3.12 -1.77 2.45
N ASP A 111 4.09 -1.30 3.23
CA ASP A 111 4.17 0.07 3.74
C ASP A 111 3.98 1.15 2.66
N ARG A 112 4.55 0.94 1.47
CA ARG A 112 4.41 1.86 0.32
C ARG A 112 2.97 2.07 -0.16
N TYR A 113 2.10 1.07 0.02
CA TYR A 113 0.69 1.10 -0.35
C TYR A 113 -0.23 1.41 0.84
N CYS A 114 0.34 1.70 2.01
CA CYS A 114 -0.43 2.10 3.17
C CYS A 114 -0.99 3.51 2.94
N LEU A 115 -2.31 3.66 3.06
CA LEU A 115 -3.01 4.92 2.82
C LEU A 115 -3.05 5.84 4.06
N CYS A 116 -2.88 5.28 5.25
CA CYS A 116 -2.93 6.00 6.53
C CYS A 116 -1.58 6.67 6.83
N LYS A 117 -1.08 7.51 5.92
CA LYS A 117 0.18 8.23 6.08
C LYS A 117 0.00 9.73 5.86
N GLU A 118 0.67 10.52 6.70
CA GLU A 118 0.82 11.95 6.48
C GLU A 118 2.18 12.20 5.85
N GLU A 119 2.19 12.94 4.75
CA GLU A 119 3.42 13.31 4.05
C GLU A 119 3.69 14.80 4.21
N THR A 120 4.84 15.15 4.79
CA THR A 120 5.27 16.54 4.95
C THR A 120 6.47 16.82 4.04
N PRO A 121 6.43 17.86 3.18
CA PRO A 121 7.56 18.21 2.32
C PRO A 121 8.83 18.53 3.11
N ILE A 122 9.96 18.06 2.60
CA ILE A 122 11.31 18.41 3.08
C ILE A 122 12.02 19.17 1.97
N ASP A 123 12.80 20.18 2.33
CA ASP A 123 13.67 20.88 1.38
C ASP A 123 14.64 19.90 0.71
N VAL A 124 14.68 19.91 -0.62
CA VAL A 124 15.57 19.05 -1.42
C VAL A 124 17.04 19.42 -1.25
N GLN A 125 17.35 20.62 -0.75
CA GLN A 125 18.71 21.06 -0.43
C GLN A 125 19.17 20.61 0.96
N ASN A 126 18.33 19.94 1.74
CA ASN A 126 18.70 19.41 3.04
C ASN A 126 19.79 18.32 2.89
N ASP A 127 20.87 18.42 3.66
CA ASP A 127 22.00 17.46 3.61
C ASP A 127 21.53 16.00 3.76
N THR A 128 20.55 15.75 4.63
CA THR A 128 20.00 14.40 4.83
C THR A 128 19.27 13.89 3.59
N VAL A 129 18.60 14.77 2.83
CA VAL A 129 17.95 14.43 1.56
C VAL A 129 19.00 14.12 0.48
N ILE A 130 20.09 14.88 0.44
CA ILE A 130 21.19 14.66 -0.50
C ILE A 130 21.88 13.31 -0.21
N GLU A 131 22.24 13.04 1.05
CA GLU A 131 22.80 11.76 1.49
C GLU A 131 21.90 10.57 1.12
N ALA A 132 20.59 10.73 1.32
CA ALA A 132 19.60 9.73 0.97
C ALA A 132 19.53 9.47 -0.55
N ALA A 133 19.57 10.52 -1.36
CA ALA A 133 19.61 10.41 -2.81
C ALA A 133 20.86 9.67 -3.29
N GLU A 134 22.03 10.01 -2.74
CA GLU A 134 23.29 9.32 -3.05
C GLU A 134 23.25 7.83 -2.68
N TYR A 135 22.64 7.50 -1.54
CA TYR A 135 22.42 6.13 -1.12
C TYR A 135 21.54 5.35 -2.12
N ILE A 136 20.45 5.96 -2.61
CA ILE A 136 19.58 5.36 -3.64
C ILE A 136 20.36 5.10 -4.92
N ILE A 137 21.16 6.06 -5.39
CA ILE A 137 21.99 5.88 -6.60
C ILE A 137 23.04 4.78 -6.41
N LYS A 138 23.62 4.67 -5.21
CA LYS A 138 24.55 3.58 -4.86
C LYS A 138 23.85 2.22 -4.91
N LEU A 139 22.63 2.10 -4.39
CA LEU A 139 21.83 0.89 -4.46
C LEU A 139 21.45 0.51 -5.89
N LEU A 140 20.96 1.46 -6.68
CA LEU A 140 20.62 1.26 -8.09
C LEU A 140 21.82 0.71 -8.89
N ASN A 141 22.99 1.35 -8.75
CA ASN A 141 24.20 0.86 -9.39
C ASN A 141 24.64 -0.50 -8.83
N LYS A 142 24.41 -0.81 -7.55
CA LYS A 142 24.68 -2.13 -6.97
C LYS A 142 23.82 -3.21 -7.63
N TYR A 143 22.54 -2.95 -7.91
CA TYR A 143 21.68 -3.90 -8.63
C TYR A 143 22.16 -4.20 -10.04
N LEU A 144 22.83 -3.24 -10.69
CA LEU A 144 23.39 -3.40 -12.03
C LEU A 144 24.80 -4.01 -12.08
N ARG A 145 25.45 -4.29 -10.93
CA ARG A 145 26.86 -4.75 -10.88
C ARG A 145 27.10 -6.20 -11.30
N ALA A 146 26.08 -7.02 -11.45
CA ALA A 146 26.27 -8.39 -11.96
C ALA A 146 26.97 -8.34 -13.32
N GLU A 147 28.03 -9.14 -13.51
CA GLU A 147 29.03 -8.96 -14.58
C GLU A 147 28.43 -8.88 -16.00
N LEU A 148 27.31 -9.56 -16.24
CA LEU A 148 26.62 -9.58 -17.53
C LEU A 148 25.72 -8.34 -17.76
N ILE A 149 25.19 -7.74 -16.68
CA ILE A 149 24.26 -6.60 -16.73
C ILE A 149 25.05 -5.29 -16.77
N GLY A 150 26.11 -5.17 -15.97
CA GLY A 150 26.94 -3.95 -15.92
C GLY A 150 27.62 -3.62 -17.26
N LYS A 151 27.87 -4.63 -18.10
CA LYS A 151 28.39 -4.43 -19.46
C LYS A 151 27.35 -3.86 -20.43
N LYS A 152 26.07 -4.20 -20.23
CA LYS A 152 24.97 -3.79 -21.11
C LYS A 152 24.31 -2.48 -20.70
N CYS A 153 24.30 -2.16 -19.40
CA CYS A 153 23.65 -0.97 -18.87
C CYS A 153 24.65 0.16 -18.61
N HIS A 154 24.25 1.41 -18.88
CA HIS A 154 24.92 2.61 -18.41
C HIS A 154 24.92 2.66 -16.88
N LYS A 155 25.97 3.27 -16.32
CA LYS A 155 26.00 3.65 -14.91
C LYS A 155 24.92 4.70 -14.67
N ILE A 156 24.15 4.54 -13.60
CA ILE A 156 23.11 5.49 -13.22
C ILE A 156 23.77 6.62 -12.43
N GLU A 157 23.48 7.86 -12.80
CA GLU A 157 23.94 9.05 -12.07
C GLU A 157 22.74 9.89 -11.63
N LEU A 158 22.87 10.55 -10.48
CA LEU A 158 21.88 11.54 -10.07
C LEU A 158 21.86 12.68 -11.10
N ASP A 159 20.65 13.10 -11.46
CA ASP A 159 20.42 14.28 -12.28
C ASP A 159 19.88 15.42 -11.42
N VAL A 160 18.73 15.20 -10.79
CA VAL A 160 18.08 16.16 -9.89
C VAL A 160 17.17 15.44 -8.90
N ILE A 161 17.07 15.98 -7.68
CA ILE A 161 16.08 15.58 -6.69
C ILE A 161 14.81 16.36 -6.97
N LEU A 162 13.74 15.67 -7.38
CA LEU A 162 12.47 16.29 -7.76
C LEU A 162 11.56 16.55 -6.55
N GLY A 163 11.72 15.77 -5.49
CA GLY A 163 10.96 15.97 -4.26
C GLY A 163 11.42 15.05 -3.13
N ALA A 164 11.22 15.52 -1.90
CA ALA A 164 11.43 14.76 -0.69
C ALA A 164 10.28 15.01 0.29
N THR A 165 9.80 13.96 0.94
CA THR A 165 8.77 14.08 1.99
C THR A 165 9.12 13.19 3.18
N SER A 166 8.89 13.68 4.40
CA SER A 166 8.82 12.80 5.57
C SER A 166 7.47 12.10 5.56
N ILE A 167 7.48 10.82 5.92
CA ILE A 167 6.27 10.01 6.08
C ILE A 167 6.08 9.77 7.58
N ASP A 168 5.01 10.30 8.14
CA ASP A 168 4.51 9.94 9.46
C ASP A 168 3.37 8.95 9.33
N TYR A 169 3.40 7.89 10.15
CA TYR A 169 2.32 6.91 10.21
C TYR A 169 1.49 7.24 11.44
N ASP A 170 0.19 7.47 11.26
CA ASP A 170 -0.72 7.86 12.34
C ASP A 170 -0.53 6.95 13.56
N GLN A 171 -0.07 7.56 14.66
CA GLN A 171 0.27 6.91 15.92
C GLN A 171 -0.92 6.18 16.57
N ASN A 172 -2.16 6.45 16.12
CA ASN A 172 -3.37 5.89 16.69
C ASN A 172 -3.73 4.48 16.19
N TRP A 173 -3.12 4.02 15.09
CA TRP A 173 -3.42 2.73 14.44
C TRP A 173 -2.40 1.65 14.76
N GLY A 174 -2.28 1.35 16.05
CA GLY A 174 -1.68 0.11 16.55
C GLY A 174 -0.20 0.21 16.89
N GLN A 175 0.12 -0.20 18.12
CA GLN A 175 1.47 -0.23 18.67
C GLN A 175 2.38 -1.15 17.85
N GLY A 176 3.17 -0.56 16.96
CA GLY A 176 4.29 -1.19 16.31
C GLY A 176 5.46 -0.23 16.41
N HIS A 177 6.40 -0.53 17.32
CA HIS A 177 7.59 0.24 17.63
C HIS A 177 8.55 0.37 16.45
N ASP A 178 8.20 1.11 15.42
CA ASP A 178 9.16 1.63 14.46
C ASP A 178 8.90 3.13 14.31
N HIS A 179 9.47 3.90 15.24
CA HIS A 179 9.64 5.36 15.14
C HIS A 179 10.63 5.72 14.03
N LEU A 180 10.60 5.00 12.91
CA LEU A 180 11.48 5.27 11.79
C LEU A 180 10.92 6.52 11.12
N ASN A 181 11.65 7.64 11.24
CA ASN A 181 11.48 8.78 10.35
C ASN A 181 11.73 8.27 8.93
N LYS A 182 10.66 7.87 8.24
CA LYS A 182 10.76 7.44 6.85
C LYS A 182 10.74 8.67 5.97
N MET A 183 11.52 8.61 4.91
CA MET A 183 11.62 9.66 3.92
C MET A 183 11.37 9.06 2.55
N LYS A 184 10.44 9.65 1.81
CA LYS A 184 10.23 9.38 0.40
C LYS A 184 11.05 10.34 -0.44
N LEU A 185 11.73 9.83 -1.45
CA LEU A 185 12.42 10.64 -2.45
C LEU A 185 11.90 10.33 -3.84
N ILE A 186 11.81 11.37 -4.66
CA ILE A 186 11.57 11.29 -6.10
C ILE A 186 12.81 11.87 -6.78
N LEU A 187 13.50 11.05 -7.58
CA LEU A 187 14.79 11.37 -8.19
C LEU A 187 14.70 11.26 -9.71
N SER A 188 15.23 12.22 -10.44
CA SER A 188 15.58 12.07 -11.85
C SER A 188 17.03 11.58 -11.97
N THR A 189 17.31 10.76 -12.97
CA THR A 189 18.64 10.18 -13.20
C THR A 189 19.11 10.31 -14.63
N ARG A 190 20.43 10.29 -14.82
CA ARG A 190 21.09 10.23 -16.14
C ARG A 190 21.47 8.77 -16.46
N PRO A 191 21.50 8.40 -17.77
CA PRO A 191 21.44 9.30 -18.94
C PRO A 191 20.05 9.60 -19.51
N ASN A 192 18.99 8.88 -19.13
CA ASN A 192 17.70 8.91 -19.83
C ASN A 192 16.58 9.71 -19.12
N LYS A 193 16.91 10.51 -18.10
CA LYS A 193 15.91 11.22 -17.27
C LYS A 193 14.89 10.27 -16.63
N ALA A 194 15.30 9.04 -16.32
CA ALA A 194 14.44 8.11 -15.60
C ALA A 194 14.12 8.66 -14.20
N ILE A 195 12.83 8.59 -13.85
CA ILE A 195 12.32 9.06 -12.57
C ILE A 195 12.08 7.86 -11.66
N PHE A 196 12.71 7.88 -10.50
CA PHE A 196 12.59 6.85 -9.47
C PHE A 196 11.92 7.38 -8.21
N GLU A 197 11.10 6.55 -7.57
CA GLU A 197 10.56 6.74 -6.24
C GLU A 197 11.17 5.69 -5.29
N ALA A 198 11.58 6.13 -4.10
CA ALA A 198 12.06 5.24 -3.05
C ALA A 198 11.68 5.76 -1.68
N ILE A 199 11.48 4.83 -0.73
CA ILE A 199 11.27 5.15 0.68
C ILE A 199 12.45 4.60 1.48
N LEU A 200 13.10 5.48 2.22
CA LEU A 200 14.20 5.15 3.12
C LEU A 200 13.77 5.35 4.57
N GLY A 201 14.31 4.55 5.49
CA GLY A 201 14.26 4.79 6.93
C GLY A 201 15.66 4.84 7.52
N LYS A 202 15.79 5.38 8.73
CA LYS A 202 16.98 5.22 9.58
C LYS A 202 16.60 4.41 10.81
N SER A 203 17.27 3.29 11.04
CA SER A 203 17.00 2.45 12.22
C SER A 203 17.41 3.18 13.49
N LEU A 204 16.45 3.49 14.37
CA LEU A 204 16.73 4.10 15.69
C LEU A 204 17.05 3.06 16.77
N GLN A 205 16.93 1.77 16.48
CA GLN A 205 16.97 0.70 17.50
C GLN A 205 18.39 0.21 17.81
N ASN A 206 19.35 0.42 16.92
CA ASN A 206 20.73 -0.04 17.09
C ASN A 206 21.66 1.17 17.16
N TRP A 207 22.23 1.43 18.34
CA TRP A 207 23.24 2.48 18.56
C TRP A 207 24.46 2.37 17.64
N THR A 208 24.73 1.18 17.09
CA THR A 208 25.81 0.92 16.12
C THR A 208 25.44 1.22 14.66
N THR A 209 24.15 1.23 14.29
CA THR A 209 23.68 1.49 12.90
C THR A 209 22.71 2.67 12.83
N GLN A 210 22.74 3.55 13.84
CA GLN A 210 21.76 4.63 14.02
C GLN A 210 21.73 5.61 12.83
N ASN A 211 22.78 5.64 12.02
CA ASN A 211 22.93 6.47 10.83
C ASN A 211 22.81 5.72 9.50
N GLU A 212 22.57 4.41 9.50
CA GLU A 212 22.49 3.65 8.24
C GLU A 212 21.08 3.74 7.62
N TRP A 213 21.06 4.12 6.33
CA TRP A 213 19.85 4.09 5.53
C TRP A 213 19.37 2.65 5.29
N THR A 214 18.10 2.39 5.55
CA THR A 214 17.41 1.15 5.22
C THR A 214 16.37 1.41 4.14
N LEU A 215 16.35 0.58 3.10
CA LEU A 215 15.34 0.66 2.06
C LEU A 215 14.03 0.04 2.57
N SER A 216 12.96 0.83 2.60
CA SER A 216 11.61 0.35 2.93
C SER A 216 10.91 -0.08 1.65
N GLY A 217 11.08 -1.35 1.26
CA GLY A 217 10.53 -1.91 0.03
C GLY A 217 11.52 -1.96 -1.12
N GLU A 218 11.11 -1.54 -2.31
CA GLU A 218 11.92 -1.50 -3.53
C GLU A 218 12.05 -0.07 -4.04
N ILE A 219 13.06 0.17 -4.90
CA ILE A 219 13.16 1.40 -5.68
C ILE A 219 12.33 1.20 -6.94
N GLU A 220 11.37 2.08 -7.20
CA GLU A 220 10.47 1.95 -8.34
C GLU A 220 10.75 3.01 -9.39
N ARG A 221 10.76 2.64 -10.66
CA ARG A 221 10.79 3.61 -11.76
C ARG A 221 9.35 4.00 -12.08
N ILE A 222 9.04 5.28 -11.98
CA ILE A 222 7.70 5.84 -12.22
C ILE A 222 7.58 6.56 -13.58
N SER A 223 8.71 6.83 -14.23
CA SER A 223 8.76 7.26 -15.64
C SER A 223 8.62 6.08 -16.60
N GLU A 224 8.18 6.30 -17.83
CA GLU A 224 8.14 5.28 -18.89
C GLU A 224 9.54 4.68 -19.19
N TYR A 225 9.59 3.38 -19.47
CA TYR A 225 10.80 2.66 -19.86
C TYR A 225 11.15 2.80 -21.35
N GLY A 226 10.12 2.74 -22.21
CA GLY A 226 10.28 2.63 -23.66
C GLY A 226 11.24 1.51 -24.05
N HIS A 227 12.11 1.81 -25.01
CA HIS A 227 13.16 0.93 -25.51
C HIS A 227 14.48 1.03 -24.73
N SER A 228 14.51 1.77 -23.60
CA SER A 228 15.76 2.06 -22.90
C SER A 228 16.42 0.83 -22.29
N ALA A 229 15.72 -0.29 -22.15
CA ALA A 229 16.20 -1.48 -21.43
C ALA A 229 16.12 -2.77 -22.27
N ASP A 230 16.05 -2.67 -23.60
CA ASP A 230 15.85 -3.80 -24.53
C ASP A 230 17.00 -4.81 -24.57
N CYS A 231 18.17 -4.44 -24.07
CA CYS A 231 19.33 -5.31 -23.90
C CYS A 231 19.21 -6.28 -22.71
N ILE A 232 18.20 -6.13 -21.84
CA ILE A 232 17.98 -6.93 -20.64
C ILE A 232 16.65 -7.70 -20.73
N ASP A 233 16.74 -9.03 -20.65
CA ASP A 233 15.59 -9.93 -20.60
C ASP A 233 15.00 -10.08 -19.19
N ASP A 234 15.81 -9.82 -18.16
CA ASP A 234 15.38 -9.90 -16.76
C ASP A 234 14.35 -8.80 -16.45
N LYS A 235 13.10 -9.21 -16.22
CA LYS A 235 11.98 -8.30 -15.97
C LYS A 235 12.16 -7.44 -14.72
N HIS A 236 12.86 -7.93 -13.71
CA HIS A 236 13.09 -7.21 -12.45
C HIS A 236 14.19 -6.16 -12.59
N LEU A 237 15.18 -6.39 -13.45
CA LEU A 237 16.29 -5.46 -13.68
C LEU A 237 16.04 -4.51 -14.84
N ARG A 238 15.14 -4.86 -15.77
CA ARG A 238 14.71 -4.01 -16.88
C ARG A 238 14.28 -2.63 -16.39
N LYS A 239 13.69 -2.53 -15.18
CA LYS A 239 13.24 -1.26 -14.63
C LYS A 239 14.36 -0.28 -14.28
N TYR A 240 15.58 -0.76 -14.05
CA TYR A 240 16.73 0.06 -13.69
C TYR A 240 17.64 0.35 -14.89
N CYS A 241 17.71 -0.55 -15.87
CA CYS A 241 18.71 -0.47 -16.94
C CYS A 241 18.43 0.65 -17.96
N THR A 242 19.52 1.29 -18.40
CA THR A 242 19.57 2.02 -19.67
C THR A 242 20.65 1.42 -20.55
N CYS A 243 20.30 0.87 -21.70
CA CYS A 243 21.23 0.15 -22.57
C CYS A 243 22.34 1.06 -23.11
N LYS A 244 23.54 0.49 -23.15
CA LYS A 244 24.68 1.00 -23.91
C LYS A 244 24.41 0.69 -25.39
N SER A 245 24.48 1.73 -26.21
CA SER A 245 24.49 1.62 -27.67
C SER A 245 25.70 0.85 -28.17
#